data_AF-A0A9E2R3U9-F1
#
_entry.id   AF-A0A9E2R3U9-F1
#
_cell.length_a   1.000
_cell.length_b   1.000
_cell.length_c   1.000
_cell.angle_alpha   90.00
_cell.angle_beta   90.00
_cell.angle_gamma   90.00
#
_symmetry.space_group_name_H-M   'P 1'
#
loop_
_entity.id
_entity.type
_entity.pdbx_description
1 polymer ?
#
loop_
_entity_poly.entity_id
_entity_poly.type
_entity_poly.pdbx_seq_one_letter_code
_entity_poly.pdbx_strand_id
1 'polypeptide(L)'
;MNQSGFIHPKAIIEPGAQIGAGTRVWAHAHILGGARIGRDCNICDLTFIENDVRLGDRVTVKCGVHMWDGITLEDDVFVGPSVTFSNDDFPRSRKRPTRYLTTVVKRGASIGSNATLLPGIVIGQNAMVGAGAVVTQDVPANAIVVGNPAYIKGYVVSGEGPGAERDGDTTSPRRLDGAMGVRGVQVIRLPLISDLRGSLTFGEIERHLPFTPKRYFVVLDVPNRKVRGEHAHKTLHQFLVCLKGSCTVMVDDGESRAQVVLDTPEQGLCLAAMVWASLFNYSADAVLLVLASDIYDPEDYIRDYDEFLSAIRDGAHV
;
A
#
# COMPACT_ATOMS: atom_id res chain seq x y z
N MET A 1 -32.18 -15.47 -2.70
CA MET A 1 -33.12 -14.86 -1.74
C MET A 1 -32.76 -13.38 -1.66
N ASN A 2 -33.66 -12.47 -2.04
CA ASN A 2 -33.46 -11.03 -1.81
C ASN A 2 -33.44 -10.81 -0.29
N GLN A 3 -32.26 -10.70 0.32
CA GLN A 3 -32.19 -10.32 1.73
C GLN A 3 -32.50 -8.82 1.82
N SER A 4 -33.71 -8.51 2.28
CA SER A 4 -34.03 -7.16 2.75
C SER A 4 -33.01 -6.77 3.82
N GLY A 5 -32.46 -5.56 3.73
CA GLY A 5 -31.55 -5.03 4.75
C GLY A 5 -32.20 -5.00 6.14
N PHE A 6 -31.42 -4.70 7.17
CA PHE A 6 -31.89 -4.61 8.55
C PHE A 6 -31.62 -3.22 9.11
N ILE A 7 -32.62 -2.56 9.68
CA ILE A 7 -32.44 -1.30 10.42
C ILE A 7 -32.93 -1.52 11.83
N HIS A 8 -32.03 -1.42 12.80
CA HIS A 8 -32.37 -1.61 14.20
C HIS A 8 -33.35 -0.52 14.68
N PRO A 9 -34.36 -0.81 15.53
CA PRO A 9 -35.36 0.17 15.98
C PRO A 9 -34.80 1.39 16.74
N LYS A 10 -33.55 1.29 17.22
CA LYS A 10 -32.82 2.36 17.91
C LYS A 10 -31.83 3.12 17.01
N ALA A 11 -31.76 2.78 15.73
CA ALA A 11 -31.02 3.58 14.75
C ALA A 11 -31.84 4.80 14.35
N ILE A 12 -31.17 5.91 14.06
CA ILE A 12 -31.78 7.15 13.58
C ILE A 12 -31.36 7.33 12.13
N ILE A 13 -32.30 7.16 11.20
CA ILE A 13 -32.09 7.40 9.78
C ILE A 13 -32.90 8.62 9.38
N GLU A 14 -32.22 9.69 8.99
CA GLU A 14 -32.90 10.91 8.60
C GLU A 14 -33.53 10.80 7.19
N PRO A 15 -34.63 11.52 6.94
CA PRO A 15 -35.26 11.56 5.62
C PRO A 15 -34.27 11.96 4.53
N GLY A 16 -34.23 11.17 3.46
CA GLY A 16 -33.36 11.40 2.29
C GLY A 16 -32.17 10.45 2.19
N ALA A 17 -31.74 9.84 3.30
CA ALA A 17 -30.60 8.94 3.32
C ALA A 17 -30.83 7.76 2.37
N GLN A 18 -29.81 7.42 1.58
CA GLN A 18 -29.88 6.34 0.60
C GLN A 18 -29.09 5.14 1.12
N ILE A 19 -29.78 4.02 1.31
CA ILE A 19 -29.20 2.79 1.84
C ILE A 19 -29.53 1.65 0.89
N GLY A 20 -28.49 1.00 0.35
CA GLY A 20 -28.62 -0.11 -0.58
C GLY A 20 -29.21 -1.37 0.04
N ALA A 21 -29.69 -2.28 -0.81
CA ALA A 21 -30.24 -3.56 -0.40
C ALA A 21 -29.22 -4.41 0.38
N GLY A 22 -29.69 -5.24 1.32
CA GLY A 22 -28.84 -6.10 2.15
C GLY A 22 -28.04 -5.38 3.25
N THR A 23 -27.96 -4.05 3.23
CA THR A 23 -27.23 -3.28 4.24
C THR A 23 -27.91 -3.38 5.62
N ARG A 24 -27.08 -3.58 6.64
CA ARG A 24 -27.49 -3.67 8.05
C ARG A 24 -27.03 -2.44 8.82
N VAL A 25 -27.93 -1.81 9.55
CA VAL A 25 -27.67 -0.68 10.44
C VAL A 25 -28.09 -1.04 11.86
N TRP A 26 -27.14 -0.98 12.79
CA TRP A 26 -27.32 -1.44 14.16
C TRP A 26 -27.69 -0.31 15.14
N ALA A 27 -27.80 -0.64 16.42
CA ALA A 27 -28.39 0.24 17.42
C ALA A 27 -27.60 1.54 17.60
N HIS A 28 -28.30 2.66 17.77
CA HIS A 28 -27.69 3.96 18.05
C HIS A 28 -26.75 4.50 16.96
N ALA A 29 -26.78 3.92 15.75
CA ALA A 29 -26.24 4.57 14.58
C ALA A 29 -27.12 5.77 14.18
N HIS A 30 -26.52 6.87 13.75
CA HIS A 30 -27.23 8.05 13.24
C HIS A 30 -26.68 8.43 11.86
N ILE A 31 -27.56 8.42 10.86
CA ILE A 31 -27.23 8.64 9.45
C ILE A 31 -28.05 9.83 8.95
N LEU A 32 -27.37 10.89 8.48
CA LEU A 32 -27.99 12.11 7.97
C LEU A 32 -28.57 11.92 6.57
N GLY A 33 -29.52 12.78 6.20
CA GLY A 33 -30.32 12.65 4.98
C GLY A 33 -29.54 12.72 3.66
N GLY A 34 -28.32 13.28 3.64
CA GLY A 34 -27.50 13.32 2.43
C GLY A 34 -26.71 12.03 2.15
N ALA A 35 -26.52 11.17 3.15
CA ALA A 35 -25.62 10.03 3.08
C ALA A 35 -26.01 9.02 2.00
N ARG A 36 -25.00 8.44 1.33
CA ARG A 36 -25.20 7.40 0.31
C ARG A 36 -24.41 6.16 0.67
N ILE A 37 -25.11 5.08 0.96
CA ILE A 37 -24.54 3.80 1.40
C ILE A 37 -24.95 2.72 0.41
N GLY A 38 -23.97 1.99 -0.11
CA GLY A 38 -24.16 0.88 -1.04
C GLY A 38 -24.87 -0.33 -0.43
N ARG A 39 -24.77 -1.45 -1.14
CA ARG A 39 -25.41 -2.73 -0.84
C ARG A 39 -24.56 -3.56 0.11
N ASP A 40 -25.21 -4.44 0.86
CA ASP A 40 -24.56 -5.45 1.71
C ASP A 40 -23.55 -4.88 2.73
N CYS A 41 -23.70 -3.61 3.11
CA CYS A 41 -22.86 -2.97 4.12
C CYS A 41 -23.25 -3.38 5.54
N ASN A 42 -22.34 -3.16 6.48
CA ASN A 42 -22.56 -3.41 7.90
C ASN A 42 -22.16 -2.19 8.74
N ILE A 43 -23.15 -1.42 9.19
CA ILE A 43 -22.98 -0.19 9.95
C ILE A 43 -23.29 -0.46 11.42
N CYS A 44 -22.25 -0.71 12.21
CA CYS A 44 -22.34 -1.14 13.61
C CYS A 44 -22.79 -0.02 14.56
N ASP A 45 -22.96 -0.40 15.83
CA ASP A 45 -23.50 0.46 16.88
C ASP A 45 -22.70 1.76 17.05
N LEU A 46 -23.39 2.84 17.43
CA LEU A 46 -22.78 4.12 17.79
C LEU A 46 -21.97 4.78 16.66
N THR A 47 -22.25 4.46 15.41
CA THR A 47 -21.65 5.16 14.27
C THR A 47 -22.43 6.45 13.94
N PHE A 48 -21.72 7.47 13.48
CA PHE A 48 -22.33 8.71 12.97
C PHE A 48 -21.89 8.93 11.52
N ILE A 49 -22.83 9.29 10.64
CA ILE A 49 -22.58 9.48 9.20
C ILE A 49 -23.23 10.79 8.73
N GLU A 50 -22.43 11.76 8.28
CA GLU A 50 -22.91 13.05 7.78
C GLU A 50 -23.49 13.00 6.35
N ASN A 51 -23.74 14.17 5.74
CA ASN A 51 -24.47 14.29 4.49
C ASN A 51 -23.60 13.99 3.28
N ASP A 52 -22.40 14.56 3.21
CA ASP A 52 -21.45 14.35 2.12
C ASP A 52 -20.55 13.14 2.42
N VAL A 53 -21.19 11.99 2.62
CA VAL A 53 -20.51 10.71 2.85
C VAL A 53 -21.00 9.67 1.85
N ARG A 54 -20.05 8.96 1.25
CA ARG A 54 -20.32 7.92 0.24
C ARG A 54 -19.64 6.62 0.61
N LEU A 55 -20.42 5.57 0.76
CA LEU A 55 -19.94 4.19 0.96
C LEU A 55 -20.32 3.37 -0.27
N GLY A 56 -19.35 2.65 -0.80
CA GLY A 56 -19.55 1.60 -1.80
C GLY A 56 -20.31 0.40 -1.24
N ASP A 57 -20.22 -0.72 -1.96
CA ASP A 57 -20.85 -1.98 -1.59
C ASP A 57 -19.94 -2.81 -0.65
N ARG A 58 -20.56 -3.64 0.21
CA ARG A 58 -19.89 -4.60 1.10
C ARG A 58 -18.91 -3.95 2.10
N VAL A 59 -19.11 -2.67 2.40
CA VAL A 59 -18.31 -1.94 3.39
C VAL A 59 -18.72 -2.33 4.80
N THR A 60 -17.73 -2.56 5.67
CA THR A 60 -17.97 -2.76 7.11
C THR A 60 -17.46 -1.56 7.90
N VAL A 61 -18.36 -0.93 8.66
CA VAL A 61 -18.02 0.14 9.60
C VAL A 61 -18.32 -0.35 11.00
N LYS A 62 -17.28 -0.61 11.78
CA LYS A 62 -17.41 -1.05 13.17
C LYS A 62 -17.83 0.10 14.10
N CYS A 63 -18.10 -0.24 15.35
CA CYS A 63 -18.71 0.67 16.31
C CYS A 63 -17.82 1.88 16.65
N GLY A 64 -18.46 2.99 17.02
CA GLY A 64 -17.78 4.22 17.47
C GLY A 64 -17.02 4.97 16.37
N VAL A 65 -17.34 4.72 15.10
CA VAL A 65 -16.76 5.42 13.95
C VAL A 65 -17.66 6.59 13.56
N HIS A 66 -17.08 7.78 13.42
CA HIS A 66 -17.77 8.97 12.95
C HIS A 66 -17.20 9.40 11.59
N MET A 67 -18.08 9.49 10.59
CA MET A 67 -17.75 9.88 9.24
C MET A 67 -18.34 11.27 8.95
N TRP A 68 -17.44 12.23 8.80
CA TRP A 68 -17.74 13.62 8.49
C TRP A 68 -17.91 13.85 6.98
N ASP A 69 -18.49 15.01 6.63
CA ASP A 69 -18.61 15.48 5.25
C ASP A 69 -17.23 15.46 4.55
N GLY A 70 -17.21 14.88 3.34
CA GLY A 70 -16.02 14.71 2.49
C GLY A 70 -15.42 13.31 2.52
N ILE A 71 -15.97 12.35 3.27
CA ILE A 71 -15.43 10.98 3.35
C ILE A 71 -16.06 10.09 2.29
N THR A 72 -15.21 9.41 1.52
CA THR A 72 -15.61 8.37 0.55
C THR A 72 -14.91 7.06 0.88
N LEU A 73 -15.69 6.01 1.09
CA LEU A 73 -15.21 4.63 1.20
C LEU A 73 -15.66 3.88 -0.05
N GLU A 74 -14.72 3.31 -0.81
CA GLU A 74 -15.04 2.44 -1.94
C GLU A 74 -15.51 1.07 -1.47
N ASP A 75 -15.83 0.18 -2.43
CA ASP A 75 -16.32 -1.16 -2.12
C ASP A 75 -15.33 -1.97 -1.28
N ASP A 76 -15.85 -2.93 -0.51
CA ASP A 76 -15.05 -3.93 0.21
C ASP A 76 -14.11 -3.33 1.29
N VAL A 77 -14.29 -2.05 1.65
CA VAL A 77 -13.51 -1.40 2.71
C VAL A 77 -13.92 -1.92 4.09
N PHE A 78 -12.92 -2.15 4.93
CA PHE A 78 -13.10 -2.46 6.35
C PHE A 78 -12.64 -1.29 7.23
N VAL A 79 -13.52 -0.78 8.08
CA VAL A 79 -13.20 0.23 9.09
C VAL A 79 -13.37 -0.37 10.48
N GLY A 80 -12.25 -0.53 11.18
CA GLY A 80 -12.17 -1.08 12.53
C GLY A 80 -12.87 -0.20 13.57
N PRO A 81 -13.13 -0.75 14.78
CA PRO A 81 -13.83 -0.03 15.83
C PRO A 81 -13.04 1.20 16.27
N SER A 82 -13.75 2.27 16.57
CA SER A 82 -13.19 3.55 17.05
C SER A 82 -12.18 4.23 16.11
N VAL A 83 -12.16 3.87 14.82
CA VAL A 83 -11.40 4.64 13.81
C VAL A 83 -11.93 6.07 13.79
N THR A 84 -10.99 7.01 13.82
CA THR A 84 -11.28 8.45 13.84
C THR A 84 -10.89 9.07 12.51
N PHE A 85 -11.87 9.65 11.82
CA PHE A 85 -11.63 10.51 10.66
C PHE A 85 -11.62 11.98 11.07
N SER A 86 -11.04 12.82 10.22
CA SER A 86 -11.08 14.28 10.32
C SER A 86 -11.18 14.88 8.91
N ASN A 87 -11.66 16.13 8.81
CA ASN A 87 -11.92 16.79 7.52
C ASN A 87 -11.47 18.28 7.48
N ASP A 88 -10.88 18.78 8.56
CA ASP A 88 -10.30 20.13 8.70
C ASP A 88 -8.91 20.00 9.34
N ASP A 89 -7.88 20.53 8.68
CA ASP A 89 -6.49 20.48 9.17
C ASP A 89 -6.28 21.36 10.41
N PHE A 90 -7.05 22.45 10.52
CA PHE A 90 -6.86 23.48 11.53
C PHE A 90 -8.19 23.86 12.20
N PRO A 91 -8.89 22.89 12.83
CA PRO A 91 -10.21 23.11 13.37
C PRO A 91 -10.19 24.18 14.45
N ARG A 92 -11.08 25.17 14.33
CA ARG A 92 -11.30 26.24 15.30
C ARG A 92 -12.78 26.48 15.49
N SER A 93 -13.23 26.55 16.74
CA SER A 93 -14.64 26.81 17.05
C SER A 93 -15.15 28.08 16.35
N ARG A 94 -16.33 27.98 15.73
CA ARG A 94 -17.00 29.03 14.93
C ARG A 94 -16.22 29.50 13.69
N LYS A 95 -15.19 28.78 13.28
CA LYS A 95 -14.53 28.94 11.99
C LYS A 95 -14.75 27.68 11.19
N ARG A 96 -15.37 27.81 10.03
CA ARG A 96 -15.60 26.70 9.10
C ARG A 96 -14.82 26.99 7.83
N PRO A 97 -14.13 26.00 7.25
CA PRO A 97 -13.54 26.17 5.93
C PRO A 97 -14.65 26.39 4.90
N THR A 98 -14.30 27.00 3.76
CA THR A 98 -15.23 27.14 2.63
C THR A 98 -15.60 25.79 2.03
N ARG A 99 -14.70 24.81 2.13
CA ARG A 99 -14.88 23.42 1.71
C ARG A 99 -14.06 22.50 2.63
N TYR A 100 -14.67 21.41 3.07
CA TYR A 100 -13.96 20.36 3.82
C TYR A 100 -13.07 19.53 2.90
N LEU A 101 -11.96 19.03 3.44
CA LEU A 101 -11.03 18.18 2.71
C LEU A 101 -11.66 16.80 2.49
N THR A 102 -11.36 16.21 1.32
CA THR A 102 -11.92 14.92 0.93
C THR A 102 -10.94 13.81 1.26
N THR A 103 -11.37 12.85 2.07
CA THR A 103 -10.60 11.64 2.38
C THR A 103 -11.20 10.47 1.63
N VAL A 104 -10.37 9.74 0.89
CA VAL A 104 -10.80 8.60 0.06
C VAL A 104 -10.12 7.33 0.54
N VAL A 105 -10.91 6.32 0.89
CA VAL A 105 -10.43 4.98 1.23
C VAL A 105 -10.78 4.06 0.07
N LYS A 106 -9.77 3.66 -0.71
CA LYS A 106 -9.95 2.87 -1.92
C LYS A 106 -10.33 1.41 -1.62
N ARG A 107 -10.81 0.73 -2.66
CA ARG A 107 -11.38 -0.62 -2.61
C ARG A 107 -10.52 -1.60 -1.83
N GLY A 108 -11.16 -2.39 -0.97
CA GLY A 108 -10.50 -3.48 -0.22
C GLY A 108 -9.53 -3.02 0.88
N ALA A 109 -9.33 -1.72 1.10
CA ALA A 109 -8.48 -1.24 2.17
C ALA A 109 -9.08 -1.55 3.55
N SER A 110 -8.20 -1.81 4.52
CA SER A 110 -8.57 -2.13 5.89
C SER A 110 -7.91 -1.16 6.87
N ILE A 111 -8.74 -0.51 7.68
CA ILE A 111 -8.31 0.43 8.72
C ILE A 111 -8.44 -0.23 10.09
N GLY A 112 -7.30 -0.43 10.76
CA GLY A 112 -7.23 -1.06 12.06
C GLY A 112 -7.88 -0.23 13.17
N SER A 113 -8.32 -0.92 14.22
CA SER A 113 -9.01 -0.33 15.37
C SER A 113 -8.30 0.90 15.93
N ASN A 114 -9.07 1.94 16.26
CA ASN A 114 -8.57 3.14 16.91
C ASN A 114 -7.46 3.89 16.15
N ALA A 115 -7.34 3.69 14.83
CA ALA A 115 -6.48 4.51 13.99
C ALA A 115 -7.08 5.91 13.78
N THR A 116 -6.22 6.90 13.59
CA THR A 116 -6.61 8.29 13.30
C THR A 116 -6.14 8.67 11.92
N LEU A 117 -7.05 9.11 11.06
CA LEU A 117 -6.78 9.57 9.71
C LEU A 117 -6.89 11.08 9.65
N LEU A 118 -5.78 11.73 9.26
CA LEU A 118 -5.79 13.17 8.98
C LEU A 118 -6.66 13.49 7.75
N PRO A 119 -7.09 14.74 7.59
CA PRO A 119 -7.94 15.17 6.49
C PRO A 119 -7.23 15.08 5.14
N GLY A 120 -8.01 14.89 4.07
CA GLY A 120 -7.51 15.13 2.70
C GLY A 120 -6.56 14.06 2.17
N ILE A 121 -6.54 12.87 2.76
CA ILE A 121 -5.64 11.78 2.39
C ILE A 121 -6.34 10.67 1.60
N VAL A 122 -5.54 9.93 0.84
CA VAL A 122 -5.96 8.73 0.13
C VAL A 122 -5.36 7.49 0.80
N ILE A 123 -6.20 6.52 1.14
CA ILE A 123 -5.76 5.18 1.52
C ILE A 123 -5.91 4.29 0.29
N GLY A 124 -4.79 3.80 -0.23
CA GLY A 124 -4.71 3.02 -1.46
C GLY A 124 -5.42 1.68 -1.39
N GLN A 125 -5.72 1.10 -2.56
CA GLN A 125 -6.45 -0.17 -2.64
C GLN A 125 -5.73 -1.28 -1.89
N ASN A 126 -6.48 -2.12 -1.17
CA ASN A 126 -5.98 -3.22 -0.33
C ASN A 126 -4.92 -2.81 0.73
N ALA A 127 -4.73 -1.51 1.00
CA ALA A 127 -3.82 -1.06 2.04
C ALA A 127 -4.31 -1.49 3.43
N MET A 128 -3.37 -1.68 4.36
CA MET A 128 -3.64 -2.06 5.73
C MET A 128 -3.09 -1.00 6.68
N VAL A 129 -3.97 -0.23 7.31
CA VAL A 129 -3.59 0.68 8.39
C VAL A 129 -3.63 -0.12 9.70
N GLY A 130 -2.50 -0.19 10.40
CA GLY A 130 -2.42 -0.87 11.68
C GLY A 130 -3.24 -0.18 12.78
N ALA A 131 -3.68 -0.97 13.76
CA ALA A 131 -4.40 -0.43 14.91
C ALA A 131 -3.61 0.68 15.62
N GLY A 132 -4.30 1.77 15.99
CA GLY A 132 -3.70 2.92 16.67
C GLY A 132 -2.76 3.78 15.82
N ALA A 133 -2.65 3.55 14.50
CA ALA A 133 -1.80 4.36 13.64
C ALA A 133 -2.36 5.79 13.48
N VAL A 134 -1.48 6.79 13.40
CA VAL A 134 -1.84 8.18 13.07
C VAL A 134 -1.37 8.47 11.66
N VAL A 135 -2.28 8.35 10.69
CA VAL A 135 -2.00 8.46 9.27
C VAL A 135 -2.01 9.93 8.88
N THR A 136 -0.85 10.45 8.51
CA THR A 136 -0.64 11.87 8.22
C THR A 136 -0.45 12.19 6.74
N GLN A 137 -0.38 11.17 5.88
CA GLN A 137 -0.10 11.26 4.45
C GLN A 137 -0.81 10.11 3.74
N ASP A 138 -0.90 10.20 2.41
CA ASP A 138 -1.44 9.12 1.57
C ASP A 138 -0.73 7.79 1.84
N VAL A 139 -1.50 6.71 1.80
CA VAL A 139 -1.02 5.34 1.97
C VAL A 139 -1.06 4.65 0.61
N PRO A 140 0.08 4.15 0.09
CA PRO A 140 0.12 3.46 -1.20
C PRO A 140 -0.73 2.19 -1.22
N ALA A 141 -1.11 1.75 -2.42
CA ALA A 141 -1.80 0.49 -2.61
C ALA A 141 -1.01 -0.69 -2.01
N ASN A 142 -1.72 -1.62 -1.38
CA ASN A 142 -1.17 -2.81 -0.69
C ASN A 142 -0.19 -2.52 0.47
N ALA A 143 0.07 -1.25 0.81
CA ALA A 143 1.01 -0.91 1.87
C ALA A 143 0.43 -1.22 3.26
N ILE A 144 1.29 -1.66 4.17
CA ILE A 144 1.00 -1.87 5.58
C ILE A 144 1.66 -0.74 6.37
N VAL A 145 0.86 0.14 6.97
CA VAL A 145 1.36 1.29 7.76
C VAL A 145 1.08 1.13 9.24
N VAL A 146 2.00 1.55 10.11
CA VAL A 146 1.85 1.50 11.57
C VAL A 146 2.47 2.71 12.25
N GLY A 147 2.09 2.97 13.50
CA GLY A 147 2.77 3.93 14.38
C GLY A 147 2.19 5.36 14.35
N ASN A 148 2.80 6.25 15.13
CA ASN A 148 2.45 7.66 15.23
C ASN A 148 3.72 8.54 15.15
N PRO A 149 3.93 9.31 14.06
CA PRO A 149 3.16 9.26 12.81
C PRO A 149 3.33 7.90 12.10
N ALA A 150 2.35 7.54 11.27
CA ALA A 150 2.36 6.28 10.54
C ALA A 150 3.52 6.22 9.53
N TYR A 151 4.13 5.05 9.40
CA TYR A 151 5.16 4.75 8.40
C TYR A 151 4.91 3.37 7.79
N ILE A 152 5.39 3.15 6.57
CA ILE A 152 5.27 1.88 5.87
C ILE A 152 6.18 0.85 6.55
N LYS A 153 5.57 -0.22 7.08
CA LYS A 153 6.26 -1.36 7.68
C LYS A 153 6.54 -2.46 6.65
N GLY A 154 5.69 -2.56 5.63
CA GLY A 154 5.78 -3.58 4.58
C GLY A 154 4.62 -3.45 3.61
N TYR A 155 4.44 -4.47 2.77
CA TYR A 155 3.34 -4.59 1.83
C TYR A 155 2.68 -5.97 1.95
N VAL A 156 1.39 -6.06 1.60
CA VAL A 156 0.67 -7.34 1.51
C VAL A 156 1.28 -8.16 0.37
N VAL A 157 1.90 -9.30 0.71
CA VAL A 157 2.54 -10.22 -0.27
C VAL A 157 1.58 -11.35 -0.66
N SER A 158 1.80 -11.95 -1.83
CA SER A 158 0.99 -13.07 -2.30
C SER A 158 1.25 -14.32 -1.47
N GLY A 159 0.20 -15.01 -1.03
CA GLY A 159 0.29 -16.26 -0.27
C GLY A 159 0.31 -16.11 1.26
N GLU A 160 0.50 -14.90 1.80
CA GLU A 160 0.33 -14.63 3.24
C GLU A 160 -1.02 -13.93 3.47
N GLY A 161 -2.06 -14.72 3.72
CA GLY A 161 -3.34 -14.19 4.20
C GLY A 161 -3.19 -13.55 5.59
N PRO A 162 -4.11 -12.64 5.97
CA PRO A 162 -4.15 -12.08 7.33
C PRO A 162 -4.55 -13.19 8.32
N GLY A 163 -3.55 -13.93 8.79
CA GLY A 163 -3.74 -15.14 9.59
C GLY A 163 -2.57 -16.14 9.56
N ALA A 164 -1.55 -15.94 8.72
CA ALA A 164 -0.34 -16.75 8.80
C ALA A 164 0.35 -16.56 10.17
N GLU A 165 0.57 -17.67 10.86
CA GLU A 165 1.10 -17.74 12.22
C GLU A 165 2.39 -16.93 12.37
N ARG A 166 2.51 -16.20 13.48
CA ARG A 166 3.75 -15.56 13.90
C ARG A 166 4.71 -16.64 14.36
N ASP A 167 5.38 -17.31 13.43
CA ASP A 167 6.61 -17.99 13.78
C ASP A 167 7.70 -16.95 13.99
N GLY A 168 8.04 -16.78 15.26
CA GLY A 168 9.14 -15.97 15.72
C GLY A 168 10.45 -16.65 15.35
N ASP A 169 10.90 -16.46 14.11
CA ASP A 169 12.32 -16.51 13.75
C ASP A 169 12.56 -15.78 12.43
N THR A 170 12.89 -14.49 12.49
CA THR A 170 13.26 -13.68 11.32
C THR A 170 14.77 -13.75 11.02
N THR A 171 15.49 -14.80 11.43
CA THR A 171 16.95 -14.89 11.26
C THR A 171 17.45 -15.96 10.28
N SER A 172 16.57 -16.70 9.60
CA SER A 172 16.98 -17.70 8.63
C SER A 172 16.91 -17.16 7.18
N PRO A 173 18.04 -17.05 6.46
CA PRO A 173 18.03 -16.67 5.05
C PRO A 173 17.33 -17.79 4.24
N ARG A 174 16.17 -17.46 3.65
CA ARG A 174 15.48 -18.35 2.70
C ARG A 174 16.39 -18.58 1.49
N ARG A 175 16.43 -19.83 1.02
CA ARG A 175 17.27 -20.29 -0.10
C ARG A 175 17.09 -19.40 -1.34
N LEU A 176 18.21 -18.92 -1.87
CA LEU A 176 18.33 -17.86 -2.90
C LEU A 176 18.47 -18.40 -4.34
N ASP A 177 17.97 -19.60 -4.61
CA ASP A 177 17.88 -20.14 -5.97
C ASP A 177 16.43 -20.55 -6.24
N GLY A 178 15.63 -19.65 -6.82
CA GLY A 178 14.24 -19.94 -7.16
C GLY A 178 13.47 -18.73 -7.66
N ALA A 179 12.59 -18.95 -8.64
CA ALA A 179 11.61 -17.97 -9.07
C ALA A 179 10.78 -17.51 -7.86
N MET A 180 10.76 -16.20 -7.58
CA MET A 180 10.01 -15.64 -6.44
C MET A 180 8.48 -15.65 -6.61
N GLY A 181 7.98 -16.30 -7.67
CA GLY A 181 6.57 -16.27 -8.05
C GLY A 181 6.12 -14.95 -8.69
N VAL A 182 6.97 -13.93 -8.78
CA VAL A 182 6.70 -12.66 -9.46
C VAL A 182 7.36 -12.67 -10.84
N ARG A 183 6.58 -12.50 -11.91
CA ARG A 183 7.09 -12.48 -13.28
C ARG A 183 8.02 -11.30 -13.49
N GLY A 184 9.06 -11.49 -14.30
CA GLY A 184 10.03 -10.44 -14.59
C GLY A 184 11.00 -10.11 -13.45
N VAL A 185 10.96 -10.85 -12.34
CA VAL A 185 11.87 -10.66 -11.20
C VAL A 185 12.80 -11.85 -11.05
N GLN A 186 14.10 -11.58 -10.92
CA GLN A 186 15.10 -12.61 -10.65
C GLN A 186 16.11 -12.12 -9.61
N VAL A 187 16.40 -12.97 -8.62
CA VAL A 187 17.55 -12.76 -7.73
C VAL A 187 18.75 -13.50 -8.31
N ILE A 188 19.87 -12.80 -8.42
CA ILE A 188 21.11 -13.29 -9.03
C ILE A 188 22.22 -13.16 -7.99
N ARG A 189 22.87 -14.28 -7.67
CA ARG A 189 24.04 -14.28 -6.79
C ARG A 189 25.30 -14.02 -7.60
N LEU A 190 26.00 -12.94 -7.26
CA LEU A 190 27.28 -12.56 -7.84
C LEU A 190 28.42 -13.36 -7.18
N PRO A 191 29.48 -13.70 -7.93
CA PRO A 191 30.65 -14.36 -7.35
C PRO A 191 31.28 -13.52 -6.23
N LEU A 192 31.61 -14.16 -5.11
CA LEU A 192 32.38 -13.57 -4.02
C LEU A 192 33.70 -14.33 -3.86
N ILE A 193 34.81 -13.60 -3.91
CA ILE A 193 36.16 -14.12 -3.65
C ILE A 193 36.70 -13.42 -2.40
N SER A 194 37.07 -14.20 -1.39
CA SER A 194 37.62 -13.68 -0.14
C SER A 194 39.00 -14.30 0.15
N ASP A 195 39.99 -13.44 0.42
CA ASP A 195 41.33 -13.83 0.83
C ASP A 195 41.87 -12.89 1.94
N LEU A 196 43.12 -13.09 2.37
CA LEU A 196 43.74 -12.28 3.45
C LEU A 196 43.84 -10.78 3.14
N ARG A 197 43.70 -10.36 1.88
CA ARG A 197 43.74 -8.96 1.44
C ARG A 197 42.37 -8.30 1.44
N GLY A 198 41.28 -9.07 1.57
CA GLY A 198 39.91 -8.57 1.58
C GLY A 198 38.95 -9.44 0.76
N SER A 199 37.82 -8.85 0.39
CA SER A 199 36.78 -9.51 -0.41
C SER A 199 36.51 -8.73 -1.70
N LEU A 200 36.21 -9.46 -2.77
CA LEU A 200 35.91 -8.94 -4.10
C LEU A 200 34.65 -9.64 -4.63
N THR A 201 33.67 -8.86 -5.06
CA THR A 201 32.52 -9.33 -5.84
C THR A 201 32.50 -8.63 -7.19
N PHE A 202 31.97 -9.28 -8.22
CA PHE A 202 31.89 -8.73 -9.56
C PHE A 202 30.67 -9.23 -10.33
N GLY A 203 30.24 -8.46 -11.33
CA GLY A 203 29.23 -8.86 -12.30
C GLY A 203 29.77 -8.67 -13.71
N GLU A 204 29.43 -9.59 -14.60
CA GLU A 204 29.80 -9.55 -16.02
C GLU A 204 28.54 -9.41 -16.87
N ILE A 205 28.60 -8.55 -17.88
CA ILE A 205 27.54 -8.39 -18.88
C ILE A 205 27.38 -9.72 -19.64
N GLU A 206 26.13 -10.09 -19.98
CA GLU A 206 25.77 -11.36 -20.64
C GLU A 206 25.96 -12.64 -19.81
N ARG A 207 26.53 -12.55 -18.60
CA ARG A 207 26.64 -13.69 -17.67
C ARG A 207 25.82 -13.49 -16.41
N HIS A 208 26.03 -12.38 -15.73
CA HIS A 208 25.36 -12.05 -14.47
C HIS A 208 24.32 -10.95 -14.68
N LEU A 209 24.60 -10.00 -15.59
CA LEU A 209 23.66 -8.94 -15.94
C LEU A 209 22.88 -9.35 -17.20
N PRO A 210 21.53 -9.35 -17.16
CA PRO A 210 20.70 -9.77 -18.29
C PRO A 210 20.59 -8.72 -19.40
N PHE A 211 21.23 -7.56 -19.24
CA PHE A 211 21.27 -6.49 -20.23
C PHE A 211 22.59 -5.70 -20.10
N THR A 212 22.94 -4.94 -21.14
CA THR A 212 24.05 -3.98 -21.13
C THR A 212 23.59 -2.66 -20.53
N PRO A 213 24.08 -2.24 -19.35
CA PRO A 213 23.65 -0.98 -18.74
C PRO A 213 24.08 0.24 -19.57
N LYS A 214 23.15 1.16 -19.81
CA LYS A 214 23.45 2.48 -20.40
C LYS A 214 23.58 3.57 -19.34
N ARG A 215 23.12 3.30 -18.11
CA ARG A 215 23.13 4.24 -16.99
C ARG A 215 23.27 3.50 -15.67
N TYR A 216 24.00 4.11 -14.74
CA TYR A 216 23.94 3.75 -13.33
C TYR A 216 23.49 4.96 -12.51
N PHE A 217 22.93 4.70 -11.35
CA PHE A 217 22.73 5.70 -10.32
C PHE A 217 22.85 5.07 -8.94
N VAL A 218 23.09 5.90 -7.93
CA VAL A 218 23.27 5.45 -6.55
C VAL A 218 22.26 6.16 -5.66
N VAL A 219 21.58 5.39 -4.81
CA VAL A 219 20.68 5.90 -3.78
C VAL A 219 21.36 5.72 -2.44
N LEU A 220 21.51 6.83 -1.71
CA LEU A 220 22.22 6.93 -0.43
C LEU A 220 21.49 7.92 0.49
N ASP A 221 21.80 7.87 1.79
CA ASP A 221 21.26 8.76 2.85
C ASP A 221 19.71 8.83 2.87
N VAL A 222 19.06 7.69 2.68
CA VAL A 222 17.58 7.61 2.75
C VAL A 222 17.16 7.52 4.22
N PRO A 223 16.33 8.46 4.71
CA PRO A 223 15.81 8.36 6.07
C PRO A 223 15.01 7.06 6.25
N ASN A 224 15.22 6.31 7.33
CA ASN A 224 14.68 4.96 7.56
C ASN A 224 13.14 4.84 7.35
N ARG A 225 12.38 5.94 7.57
CA ARG A 225 10.91 5.98 7.39
C ARG A 225 10.43 6.43 6.00
N LYS A 226 11.35 6.70 5.07
CA LYS A 226 10.99 7.14 3.72
C LYS A 226 10.95 5.96 2.76
N VAL A 227 9.93 5.97 1.93
CA VAL A 227 9.82 5.06 0.77
C VAL A 227 10.35 5.78 -0.46
N ARG A 228 11.00 5.02 -1.32
CA ARG A 228 11.51 5.41 -2.64
C ARG A 228 10.94 4.44 -3.66
N GLY A 229 11.04 4.79 -4.95
CA GLY A 229 10.45 3.97 -5.99
C GLY A 229 8.99 4.36 -6.21
N GLU A 230 8.08 3.42 -5.97
CA GLU A 230 6.64 3.57 -6.18
C GLU A 230 6.30 3.85 -7.64
N HIS A 231 6.88 3.02 -8.52
CA HIS A 231 6.63 3.09 -9.95
C HIS A 231 6.96 1.76 -10.63
N ALA A 232 6.46 1.62 -11.85
CA ALA A 232 6.95 0.69 -12.85
C ALA A 232 7.60 1.44 -14.01
N HIS A 233 8.36 0.73 -14.82
CA HIS A 233 8.94 1.21 -16.08
C HIS A 233 8.26 0.54 -17.27
N LYS A 234 7.93 1.28 -18.34
CA LYS A 234 7.28 0.72 -19.54
C LYS A 234 8.21 -0.19 -20.33
N THR A 235 9.48 0.21 -20.46
CA THR A 235 10.48 -0.53 -21.25
C THR A 235 11.82 -0.73 -20.56
N LEU A 236 12.15 0.08 -19.55
CA LEU A 236 13.46 0.03 -18.89
C LEU A 236 13.56 -1.17 -17.94
N HIS A 237 14.70 -1.87 -18.00
CA HIS A 237 15.07 -2.95 -17.07
C HIS A 237 16.06 -2.41 -16.04
N GLN A 238 15.99 -2.92 -14.82
CA GLN A 238 16.83 -2.51 -13.70
C GLN A 238 17.55 -3.70 -13.07
N PHE A 239 18.77 -3.46 -12.58
CA PHE A 239 19.53 -4.41 -11.77
C PHE A 239 20.04 -3.69 -10.52
N LEU A 240 19.59 -4.14 -9.35
CA LEU A 240 19.79 -3.50 -8.06
C LEU A 240 20.78 -4.31 -7.22
N VAL A 241 21.74 -3.63 -6.57
CA VAL A 241 22.68 -4.23 -5.61
C VAL A 241 22.85 -3.28 -4.43
N CYS A 242 22.61 -3.75 -3.20
CA CYS A 242 22.95 -2.98 -2.01
C CYS A 242 24.44 -3.22 -1.67
N LEU A 243 25.29 -2.25 -2.00
CA LEU A 243 26.76 -2.37 -1.85
C LEU A 243 27.21 -2.30 -0.38
N LYS A 244 26.41 -1.65 0.47
CA LYS A 244 26.65 -1.50 1.89
C LYS A 244 25.31 -1.30 2.60
N GLY A 245 25.21 -1.75 3.85
CA GLY A 245 24.00 -1.64 4.64
C GLY A 245 22.92 -2.58 4.12
N SER A 246 21.67 -2.17 4.22
CA SER A 246 20.56 -2.93 3.68
C SER A 246 19.39 -2.07 3.23
N CYS A 247 18.57 -2.61 2.33
CA CYS A 247 17.24 -2.09 2.03
C CYS A 247 16.28 -3.24 1.66
N THR A 248 14.97 -2.97 1.72
CA THR A 248 13.93 -3.90 1.26
C THR A 248 13.33 -3.40 -0.04
N VAL A 249 13.17 -4.28 -1.02
CA VAL A 249 12.51 -4.03 -2.30
C VAL A 249 11.24 -4.86 -2.36
N MET A 250 10.09 -4.22 -2.40
CA MET A 250 8.81 -4.84 -2.78
C MET A 250 8.70 -4.82 -4.31
N VAL A 251 8.34 -5.96 -4.88
CA VAL A 251 8.14 -6.15 -6.32
C VAL A 251 6.74 -6.69 -6.58
N ASP A 252 6.12 -6.21 -7.66
CA ASP A 252 4.74 -6.55 -8.05
C ASP A 252 4.62 -6.61 -9.58
N ASP A 253 4.08 -7.72 -10.11
CA ASP A 253 3.83 -7.92 -11.55
C ASP A 253 2.35 -7.69 -11.96
N GLY A 254 1.55 -7.13 -11.05
CA GLY A 254 0.11 -6.90 -11.17
C GLY A 254 -0.76 -8.03 -10.60
N GLU A 255 -0.19 -9.23 -10.42
CA GLU A 255 -0.89 -10.40 -9.89
C GLU A 255 -0.23 -10.93 -8.60
N SER A 256 1.09 -11.03 -8.63
CA SER A 256 1.94 -11.60 -7.58
C SER A 256 2.87 -10.55 -6.98
N ARG A 257 2.98 -10.58 -5.65
CA ARG A 257 3.83 -9.67 -4.87
C ARG A 257 4.81 -10.43 -3.99
N ALA A 258 6.04 -9.93 -3.93
CA ALA A 258 7.09 -10.44 -3.05
C ALA A 258 7.95 -9.30 -2.49
N GLN A 259 8.71 -9.59 -1.43
CA GLN A 259 9.70 -8.68 -0.84
C GLN A 259 11.08 -9.35 -0.86
N VAL A 260 12.10 -8.56 -1.20
CA VAL A 260 13.50 -8.96 -1.19
C VAL A 260 14.27 -8.03 -0.28
N VAL A 261 15.00 -8.59 0.69
CA VAL A 261 16.00 -7.84 1.44
C VAL A 261 17.31 -7.92 0.67
N LEU A 262 17.89 -6.76 0.33
CA LEU A 262 19.23 -6.63 -0.21
C LEU A 262 20.14 -6.14 0.91
N ASP A 263 20.92 -7.05 1.50
CA ASP A 263 21.79 -6.78 2.66
C ASP A 263 23.24 -7.24 2.46
N THR A 264 23.55 -7.78 1.27
CA THR A 264 24.89 -8.19 0.89
C THR A 264 25.22 -7.75 -0.54
N PRO A 265 26.49 -7.39 -0.83
CA PRO A 265 26.90 -6.93 -2.15
C PRO A 265 27.00 -8.08 -3.18
N GLU A 266 26.85 -9.33 -2.76
CA GLU A 266 26.76 -10.50 -3.63
C GLU A 266 25.33 -10.77 -4.13
N GLN A 267 24.33 -10.06 -3.62
CA GLN A 267 22.94 -10.24 -4.05
C GLN A 267 22.52 -9.14 -5.03
N GLY A 268 22.27 -9.54 -6.27
CA GLY A 268 21.66 -8.71 -7.30
C GLY A 268 20.18 -9.01 -7.48
N LEU A 269 19.36 -7.98 -7.67
CA LEU A 269 17.94 -8.11 -8.00
C LEU A 269 17.69 -7.51 -9.38
N CYS A 270 17.32 -8.38 -10.34
CA CYS A 270 16.89 -7.96 -11.66
C CYS A 270 15.39 -7.73 -11.68
N LEU A 271 14.99 -6.58 -12.22
CA LEU A 271 13.62 -6.19 -12.50
C LEU A 271 13.49 -5.94 -14.00
N ALA A 272 12.67 -6.74 -14.68
CA ALA A 272 12.28 -6.45 -16.06
C ALA A 272 11.37 -5.21 -16.12
N ALA A 273 11.15 -4.70 -17.33
CA ALA A 273 10.08 -3.74 -17.56
C ALA A 273 8.73 -4.29 -17.07
N MET A 274 7.81 -3.39 -16.76
CA MET A 274 6.46 -3.69 -16.27
C MET A 274 6.45 -4.45 -14.93
N VAL A 275 7.48 -4.27 -14.11
CA VAL A 275 7.48 -4.63 -12.68
C VAL A 275 7.37 -3.35 -11.86
N TRP A 276 6.36 -3.28 -11.01
CA TRP A 276 6.23 -2.20 -10.03
C TRP A 276 7.17 -2.47 -8.84
N ALA A 277 7.92 -1.45 -8.43
CA ALA A 277 8.87 -1.57 -7.33
C ALA A 277 8.75 -0.44 -6.30
N SER A 278 8.78 -0.81 -5.02
CA SER A 278 8.89 0.12 -3.89
C SER A 278 10.06 -0.26 -2.99
N LEU A 279 10.90 0.70 -2.64
CA LEU A 279 12.10 0.52 -1.85
C LEU A 279 11.98 1.23 -0.51
N PHE A 280 12.24 0.53 0.59
CA PHE A 280 12.01 1.02 1.95
C PHE A 280 12.91 0.30 2.96
N ASN A 281 12.79 0.65 4.25
CA ASN A 281 13.60 0.10 5.34
C ASN A 281 15.12 0.17 5.06
N TYR A 282 15.60 1.33 4.62
CA TYR A 282 17.03 1.57 4.43
C TYR A 282 17.75 1.61 5.78
N SER A 283 18.85 0.87 5.91
CA SER A 283 19.80 1.08 7.02
C SER A 283 20.46 2.46 6.89
N ALA A 284 20.97 2.98 8.01
CA ALA A 284 21.58 4.32 8.02
C ALA A 284 22.82 4.45 7.12
N ASP A 285 23.49 3.33 6.81
CA ASP A 285 24.66 3.24 5.97
C ASP A 285 24.39 2.62 4.59
N ALA A 286 23.11 2.51 4.21
CA ALA A 286 22.69 1.86 2.98
C ALA A 286 23.19 2.61 1.73
N VAL A 287 23.80 1.86 0.81
CA VAL A 287 24.24 2.35 -0.51
C VAL A 287 23.70 1.41 -1.57
N LEU A 288 22.64 1.82 -2.25
CA LEU A 288 22.02 1.04 -3.32
C LEU A 288 22.52 1.50 -4.68
N LEU A 289 23.23 0.62 -5.39
CA LEU A 289 23.58 0.78 -6.80
C LEU A 289 22.44 0.24 -7.67
N VAL A 290 22.04 1.02 -8.67
CA VAL A 290 21.10 0.59 -9.69
C VAL A 290 21.72 0.75 -11.07
N LEU A 291 21.71 -0.32 -11.85
CA LEU A 291 22.06 -0.32 -13.27
C LEU A 291 20.78 -0.36 -14.09
N ALA A 292 20.71 0.45 -15.14
CA ALA A 292 19.53 0.59 -15.99
C ALA A 292 19.88 0.29 -17.45
N SER A 293 18.99 -0.42 -18.15
CA SER A 293 19.15 -0.75 -19.59
C SER A 293 19.16 0.48 -20.49
N ASP A 294 18.57 1.59 -20.02
CA ASP A 294 18.39 2.81 -20.79
C ASP A 294 18.75 4.10 -20.05
N ILE A 295 18.92 5.17 -20.84
CA ILE A 295 19.12 6.52 -20.34
C ILE A 295 17.87 7.02 -19.60
N TYR A 296 17.96 8.18 -18.94
CA TYR A 296 16.81 8.74 -18.23
C TYR A 296 15.73 9.19 -19.22
N ASP A 297 14.53 8.67 -19.04
CA ASP A 297 13.33 9.12 -19.72
C ASP A 297 12.19 9.27 -18.69
N PRO A 298 11.67 10.49 -18.43
CA PRO A 298 10.55 10.68 -17.52
C PRO A 298 9.24 10.04 -18.02
N GLU A 299 9.08 9.86 -19.34
CA GLU A 299 7.87 9.32 -19.97
C GLU A 299 7.76 7.80 -19.85
N ASP A 300 8.87 7.12 -19.53
CA ASP A 300 8.92 5.67 -19.32
C ASP A 300 8.34 5.24 -17.96
N TYR A 301 8.10 6.19 -17.05
CA TYR A 301 7.57 5.91 -15.71
C TYR A 301 6.05 5.75 -15.69
N ILE A 302 5.57 4.74 -14.97
CA ILE A 302 4.18 4.63 -14.53
C ILE A 302 4.16 4.82 -13.01
N ARG A 303 3.58 5.94 -12.54
CA ARG A 303 3.60 6.34 -11.11
C ARG A 303 2.26 6.18 -10.41
N ASP A 304 1.20 5.90 -11.16
CA ASP A 304 -0.09 5.53 -10.61
C ASP A 304 -0.25 4.00 -10.69
N TYR A 305 -0.63 3.40 -9.56
CA TYR A 305 -0.72 1.94 -9.47
C TYR A 305 -1.94 1.39 -10.23
N ASP A 306 -3.03 2.15 -10.34
CA ASP A 306 -4.21 1.73 -11.09
C ASP A 306 -3.93 1.80 -12.61
N GLU A 307 -3.17 2.80 -13.07
CA GLU A 307 -2.62 2.86 -14.43
C GLU A 307 -1.69 1.68 -14.73
N PHE A 308 -0.81 1.31 -13.79
CA PHE A 308 0.05 0.13 -13.92
C PHE A 308 -0.78 -1.15 -14.11
N LEU A 309 -1.79 -1.37 -13.26
CA LEU A 309 -2.68 -2.53 -13.39
C LEU A 309 -3.48 -2.51 -14.70
N SER A 310 -3.86 -1.34 -15.22
CA SER A 310 -4.48 -1.23 -16.54
C SER A 310 -3.50 -1.65 -17.63
N ALA A 311 -2.29 -1.11 -17.61
CA ALA A 311 -1.28 -1.38 -18.63
C ALA A 311 -0.86 -2.86 -18.69
N ILE A 312 -0.77 -3.54 -17.54
CA ILE A 312 -0.53 -5.00 -17.49
C ILE A 312 -1.66 -5.77 -18.17
N ARG A 313 -2.93 -5.41 -17.89
CA ARG A 313 -4.10 -6.07 -18.50
C ARG A 313 -4.16 -5.86 -20.00
N ASP A 314 -3.88 -4.65 -20.47
CA ASP A 314 -3.91 -4.31 -21.89
C ASP A 314 -2.76 -5.01 -22.65
N GLY A 315 -1.58 -5.15 -22.04
CA GLY A 315 -0.42 -5.86 -22.60
C GLY A 315 -0.56 -7.38 -22.63
N ALA A 316 -1.40 -7.98 -21.78
CA ALA A 316 -1.67 -9.42 -21.77
C ALA A 316 -2.59 -9.90 -22.92
N HIS A 317 -3.14 -8.97 -23.72
CA HIS A 317 -4.04 -9.24 -24.83
C HIS A 317 -3.40 -9.10 -26.23
N VAL A 318 -2.07 -9.04 -26.32
CA VAL A 318 -1.29 -9.01 -27.58
C VAL A 318 -0.47 -10.28 -27.76
#